data_AF-A0A2M9PFC9-F1
#
_entry.id   AF-A0A2M9PFC9-F1
#
_cell.length_a   1.000
_cell.length_b   1.000
_cell.length_c   1.000
_cell.angle_alpha   90.00
_cell.angle_beta   90.00
_cell.angle_gamma   90.00
#
_symmetry.space_group_name_H-M   'P 1'
#
loop_
_entity.id
_entity.type
_entity.pdbx_description
1 polymer ?
#
loop_
_entity_poly.entity_id
_entity_poly.type
_entity_poly.pdbx_seq_one_letter_code
_entity_poly.pdbx_strand_id
1 'polypeptide(L)'
;MRSFSRRSLYPGVERENGMPKWSFTSGRSGFRYEDDAFRFTDAPGAADGRWEDGALRLDLGRVNGQSSGGWSKGFILEERSEATLSFRYAIWMSPDNRSRDVTDLMVSIDGEQVGAASRGLTGDGPGGATKTGWRTVEIDLGALAPGRHEITIGGFANSRSDRDDRSVVRIDDVDLSWRAPAADLDPFEAEVLRLTNAYRERNSRDPLRADPELTASAEDWSRQMGRGDFFRHSDTAKQIEKFGYDAVGWGENIAAGYPTPKAVVDGWIDSPGHRRNLLRADFEDIGIGYHRQANDGGDAPYTHYWTQIFGVADEIA
;
A
#
# COMPACT_ATOMS: atom_id res chain seq x y z
N MET A 1 -28.45 -24.44 -4.91
CA MET A 1 -27.48 -23.95 -3.92
C MET A 1 -26.11 -24.50 -4.24
N ARG A 2 -25.21 -23.67 -4.78
CA ARG A 2 -23.77 -23.93 -4.79
C ARG A 2 -23.14 -22.73 -4.09
N SER A 3 -22.61 -22.98 -2.89
CA SER A 3 -21.71 -22.07 -2.21
C SER A 3 -20.48 -21.92 -3.11
N PHE A 4 -20.29 -20.74 -3.68
CA PHE A 4 -18.97 -20.34 -4.16
C PHE A 4 -18.20 -19.85 -2.95
N SER A 5 -17.59 -20.78 -2.22
CA SER A 5 -16.39 -20.45 -1.45
C SER A 5 -15.38 -19.96 -2.49
N ARG A 6 -15.02 -18.66 -2.47
CA ARG A 6 -13.85 -18.15 -3.18
C ARG A 6 -12.65 -18.89 -2.60
N ARG A 7 -12.30 -20.02 -3.23
CA ARG A 7 -10.97 -20.63 -3.07
C ARG A 7 -10.00 -19.56 -3.53
N SER A 8 -9.11 -19.13 -2.64
CA SER A 8 -7.95 -18.33 -3.03
C SER A 8 -7.32 -19.00 -4.25
N LEU A 9 -7.28 -18.28 -5.38
CA LEU A 9 -6.73 -18.81 -6.63
C LEU A 9 -5.19 -18.93 -6.56
N TYR A 10 -4.56 -18.51 -5.45
CA TYR A 10 -3.12 -18.47 -5.30
C TYR A 10 -2.69 -18.95 -3.90
N PRO A 11 -1.92 -20.06 -3.80
CA PRO A 11 -1.32 -20.48 -2.54
C PRO A 11 -0.22 -19.49 -2.14
N GLY A 12 -0.41 -18.71 -1.07
CA GLY A 12 0.67 -17.93 -0.45
C GLY A 12 0.32 -16.55 0.12
N VAL A 13 -0.85 -15.99 -0.14
CA VAL A 13 -1.29 -14.74 0.52
C VAL A 13 -1.95 -15.09 1.84
N GLU A 14 -1.24 -14.84 2.93
CA GLU A 14 -1.78 -14.98 4.28
C GLU A 14 -2.48 -13.68 4.68
N ARG A 15 -3.43 -13.74 5.60
CA ARG A 15 -4.07 -12.55 6.18
C ARG A 15 -3.86 -12.55 7.68
N GLU A 16 -3.26 -11.50 8.22
CA GLU A 16 -3.16 -11.27 9.67
C GLU A 16 -3.92 -9.98 10.00
N ASN A 17 -4.83 -10.05 10.97
CA ASN A 17 -5.76 -8.95 11.29
C ASN A 17 -6.56 -8.43 10.08
N GLY A 18 -6.80 -9.30 9.08
CA GLY A 18 -7.55 -8.97 7.85
C GLY A 18 -6.70 -8.36 6.72
N MET A 19 -5.47 -7.94 7.00
CA MET A 19 -4.56 -7.36 6.00
C MET A 19 -3.87 -8.46 5.22
N PRO A 20 -3.84 -8.40 3.87
CA PRO A 20 -2.96 -9.23 3.06
C PRO A 20 -1.51 -9.05 3.48
N LYS A 21 -0.81 -10.17 3.59
CA LYS A 21 0.62 -10.17 3.85
C LYS A 21 1.31 -11.36 3.20
N TRP A 22 2.62 -11.23 3.07
CA TRP A 22 3.55 -12.29 2.75
C TRP A 22 4.65 -12.32 3.82
N SER A 23 4.82 -13.46 4.49
CA SER A 23 5.84 -13.68 5.52
C SER A 23 6.86 -14.76 5.13
N PHE A 24 8.05 -14.69 5.71
CA PHE A 24 9.16 -15.61 5.46
C PHE A 24 10.07 -15.79 6.68
N THR A 25 10.18 -17.04 7.15
CA THR A 25 10.98 -17.41 8.34
C THR A 25 11.85 -18.66 8.14
N SER A 26 11.82 -19.27 6.94
CA SER A 26 12.62 -20.49 6.64
C SER A 26 12.76 -20.80 5.15
N GLY A 27 13.83 -21.52 4.77
CA GLY A 27 14.12 -21.92 3.38
C GLY A 27 14.48 -20.71 2.50
N ARG A 28 14.44 -20.79 1.15
CA ARG A 28 14.51 -19.55 0.31
C ARG A 28 13.15 -18.92 0.04
N SER A 29 12.07 -19.68 0.27
CA SER A 29 10.65 -19.31 0.06
C SER A 29 10.37 -18.46 -1.19
N GLY A 30 10.93 -18.90 -2.32
CA GLY A 30 10.68 -18.30 -3.62
C GLY A 30 11.55 -17.09 -3.97
N PHE A 31 12.44 -16.63 -3.09
CA PHE A 31 13.43 -15.63 -3.46
C PHE A 31 14.45 -16.19 -4.45
N ARG A 32 14.70 -15.42 -5.52
CA ARG A 32 15.74 -15.66 -6.52
C ARG A 32 16.94 -14.78 -6.21
N TYR A 33 18.14 -15.36 -6.26
CA TYR A 33 19.36 -14.57 -6.15
C TYR A 33 19.64 -13.82 -7.46
N GLU A 34 20.07 -12.58 -7.33
CA GLU A 34 20.50 -11.71 -8.43
C GLU A 34 21.85 -11.09 -8.08
N ASP A 35 22.82 -11.30 -8.97
CA ASP A 35 24.11 -10.61 -8.94
C ASP A 35 23.97 -9.24 -9.58
N ASP A 36 24.79 -8.28 -9.17
CA ASP A 36 24.76 -6.91 -9.68
C ASP A 36 23.39 -6.19 -9.56
N ALA A 37 22.62 -6.53 -8.52
CA ALA A 37 21.24 -6.08 -8.35
C ALA A 37 21.07 -4.58 -8.03
N PHE A 38 22.12 -3.86 -7.65
CA PHE A 38 22.00 -2.48 -7.16
C PHE A 38 23.08 -1.54 -7.69
N ARG A 39 22.72 -0.26 -7.77
CA ARG A 39 23.61 0.86 -8.14
C ARG A 39 24.36 0.67 -9.46
N PHE A 40 23.78 -0.08 -10.39
CA PHE A 40 24.36 -0.35 -11.71
C PHE A 40 25.79 -0.92 -11.62
N THR A 41 26.07 -1.78 -10.64
CA THR A 41 27.33 -2.53 -10.64
C THR A 41 27.37 -3.47 -11.85
N ASP A 42 28.57 -3.75 -12.34
CA ASP A 42 28.83 -4.66 -13.46
C ASP A 42 30.08 -5.45 -13.15
N ALA A 43 29.97 -6.31 -12.14
CA ALA A 43 31.06 -7.08 -11.56
C ALA A 43 30.62 -8.54 -11.40
N PRO A 44 30.40 -9.27 -12.52
CA PRO A 44 29.83 -10.61 -12.48
C PRO A 44 30.68 -11.56 -11.65
N GLY A 45 30.04 -12.25 -10.70
CA GLY A 45 30.65 -13.16 -9.74
C GLY A 45 31.29 -12.47 -8.52
N ALA A 46 31.19 -11.14 -8.42
CA ALA A 46 31.69 -10.39 -7.28
C ALA A 46 30.80 -10.49 -6.05
N ALA A 47 29.51 -10.81 -6.23
CA ALA A 47 28.60 -11.19 -5.17
C ALA A 47 28.09 -12.63 -5.37
N ASP A 48 27.62 -13.24 -4.29
CA ASP A 48 27.02 -14.57 -4.32
C ASP A 48 25.98 -14.73 -3.21
N GLY A 49 24.87 -15.38 -3.55
CA GLY A 49 23.74 -15.59 -2.66
C GLY A 49 23.46 -17.06 -2.40
N ARG A 50 23.34 -17.43 -1.11
CA ARG A 50 22.81 -18.73 -0.70
C ARG A 50 21.92 -18.65 0.53
N TRP A 51 21.14 -19.70 0.76
CA TRP A 51 20.50 -19.91 2.05
C TRP A 51 21.49 -20.61 2.97
N GLU A 52 21.73 -20.06 4.15
CA GLU A 52 22.67 -20.60 5.12
C GLU A 52 22.26 -20.22 6.55
N ASP A 53 22.30 -21.19 7.46
CA ASP A 53 22.05 -21.00 8.90
C ASP A 53 20.75 -20.26 9.22
N GLY A 54 19.68 -20.55 8.48
CA GLY A 54 18.37 -19.94 8.71
C GLY A 54 18.20 -18.55 8.10
N ALA A 55 19.10 -18.09 7.23
CA ALA A 55 18.99 -16.76 6.62
C ALA A 55 19.36 -16.77 5.13
N LEU A 56 18.80 -15.82 4.39
CA LEU A 56 19.29 -15.44 3.08
C LEU A 56 20.63 -14.74 3.28
N ARG A 57 21.71 -15.36 2.80
CA ARG A 57 23.07 -14.84 2.91
C ARG A 57 23.52 -14.30 1.57
N LEU A 58 24.17 -13.16 1.61
CA LEU A 58 24.83 -12.48 0.50
C LEU A 58 26.30 -12.24 0.89
N ASP A 59 27.23 -12.80 0.14
CA ASP A 59 28.65 -12.44 0.25
C ASP A 59 28.98 -11.37 -0.81
N LEU A 60 29.66 -10.30 -0.42
CA LEU A 60 30.07 -9.15 -1.24
C LEU A 60 31.57 -8.90 -1.11
N GLY A 61 32.14 -8.10 -2.03
CA GLY A 61 33.53 -7.64 -1.96
C GLY A 61 34.57 -8.61 -2.54
N ARG A 62 34.16 -9.64 -3.29
CA ARG A 62 35.10 -10.66 -3.81
C ARG A 62 36.07 -10.15 -4.89
N VAL A 63 35.98 -8.87 -5.27
CA VAL A 63 36.76 -8.20 -6.31
C VAL A 63 37.17 -6.81 -5.87
N ASN A 64 38.22 -6.27 -6.50
CA ASN A 64 38.58 -4.86 -6.34
C ASN A 64 37.52 -4.00 -7.05
N GLY A 65 36.77 -3.20 -6.30
CA GLY A 65 35.76 -2.28 -6.83
C GLY A 65 34.39 -2.45 -6.18
N GLN A 66 33.36 -2.04 -6.90
CA GLN A 66 31.99 -2.12 -6.43
C GLN A 66 31.40 -3.48 -6.74
N SER A 67 30.63 -4.03 -5.81
CA SER A 67 29.86 -5.26 -5.99
C SER A 67 28.50 -5.09 -5.34
N SER A 68 27.49 -5.72 -5.90
CA SER A 68 26.19 -5.78 -5.30
C SER A 68 25.51 -7.10 -5.62
N GLY A 69 24.54 -7.47 -4.79
CA GLY A 69 23.67 -8.59 -5.08
C GLY A 69 22.42 -8.50 -4.22
N GLY A 70 21.41 -9.29 -4.57
CA GLY A 70 20.10 -9.20 -3.97
C GLY A 70 19.29 -10.48 -4.08
N TRP A 71 18.21 -10.51 -3.32
CA TRP A 71 17.20 -11.54 -3.34
C TRP A 71 15.89 -10.92 -3.78
N SER A 72 15.40 -11.35 -4.94
CA SER A 72 14.21 -10.80 -5.58
C SER A 72 13.03 -11.75 -5.46
N LYS A 73 11.84 -11.20 -5.23
CA LYS A 73 10.58 -11.96 -5.28
C LYS A 73 9.43 -11.09 -5.78
N GLY A 74 8.63 -11.67 -6.67
CA GLY A 74 7.40 -11.06 -7.15
C GLY A 74 6.22 -11.23 -6.20
N PHE A 75 5.35 -10.23 -6.14
CA PHE A 75 4.02 -10.27 -5.52
C PHE A 75 3.01 -9.56 -6.42
N ILE A 76 1.71 -9.71 -6.10
CA ILE A 76 0.62 -9.08 -6.85
C ILE A 76 -0.25 -8.34 -5.86
N LEU A 77 -0.58 -7.09 -6.19
CA LEU A 77 -1.59 -6.30 -5.53
C LEU A 77 -2.88 -6.38 -6.34
N GLU A 78 -3.98 -6.75 -5.70
CA GLU A 78 -5.31 -6.78 -6.34
C GLU A 78 -5.84 -5.35 -6.54
N GLU A 79 -5.34 -4.40 -5.75
CA GLU A 79 -5.79 -3.02 -5.72
C GLU A 79 -4.68 -2.09 -5.21
N ARG A 80 -4.84 -0.78 -5.45
CA ARG A 80 -3.92 0.24 -4.95
C ARG A 80 -3.79 0.10 -3.43
N SER A 81 -2.57 -0.07 -2.94
CA SER A 81 -2.32 -0.35 -1.52
C SER A 81 -1.10 0.38 -1.00
N GLU A 82 -1.17 0.88 0.24
CA GLU A 82 0.00 1.30 1.02
C GLU A 82 0.73 0.05 1.50
N ALA A 83 2.00 -0.09 1.14
CA ALA A 83 2.80 -1.28 1.44
C ALA A 83 3.94 -0.99 2.42
N THR A 84 4.21 -1.94 3.31
CA THR A 84 5.28 -1.86 4.31
C THR A 84 6.07 -3.15 4.31
N LEU A 85 7.39 -3.02 4.18
CA LEU A 85 8.34 -4.12 4.26
C LEU A 85 9.05 -4.08 5.61
N SER A 86 9.07 -5.19 6.33
CA SER A 86 9.92 -5.39 7.50
C SER A 86 10.79 -6.62 7.34
N PHE A 87 12.01 -6.58 7.88
CA PHE A 87 12.87 -7.75 7.96
C PHE A 87 13.97 -7.58 8.98
N ARG A 88 14.57 -8.70 9.40
CA ARG A 88 15.80 -8.73 10.18
C ARG A 88 17.01 -8.86 9.28
N TYR A 89 18.06 -8.14 9.63
CA TYR A 89 19.34 -8.24 8.95
C TYR A 89 20.53 -8.25 9.92
N ALA A 90 21.64 -8.83 9.47
CA ALA A 90 22.94 -8.73 10.12
C ALA A 90 24.03 -8.54 9.08
N ILE A 91 24.96 -7.62 9.34
CA ILE A 91 26.12 -7.37 8.49
C ILE A 91 27.38 -7.76 9.25
N TRP A 92 28.25 -8.48 8.57
CA TRP A 92 29.63 -8.72 9.00
C TRP A 92 30.58 -8.24 7.91
N MET A 93 31.65 -7.58 8.32
CA MET A 93 32.74 -7.20 7.43
C MET A 93 34.05 -7.81 7.95
N SER A 94 34.91 -8.25 7.04
CA SER A 94 36.27 -8.64 7.37
C SER A 94 36.97 -7.51 8.14
N PRO A 95 37.85 -7.84 9.10
CA PRO A 95 38.73 -6.85 9.68
C PRO A 95 39.66 -6.31 8.60
N ASP A 96 39.43 -5.09 8.13
CA ASP A 96 40.43 -4.32 7.39
C ASP A 96 41.17 -3.38 8.36
N ASN A 97 42.45 -3.17 8.09
CA ASN A 97 43.30 -2.18 8.75
C ASN A 97 43.28 -0.82 8.02
N ARG A 98 42.44 -0.64 6.98
CA ARG A 98 42.29 0.59 6.18
C ARG A 98 40.83 1.07 6.15
N SER A 99 40.63 2.35 6.44
CA SER A 99 39.37 2.88 7.00
C SER A 99 38.35 3.41 5.98
N ARG A 100 38.04 2.71 4.87
CA ARG A 100 37.18 3.30 3.80
C ARG A 100 36.17 2.37 3.11
N ASP A 101 36.14 1.10 3.45
CA ASP A 101 35.16 0.17 2.89
C ASP A 101 33.81 0.31 3.60
N VAL A 102 32.75 0.26 2.81
CA VAL A 102 31.35 0.44 3.22
C VAL A 102 30.54 -0.73 2.70
N THR A 103 29.61 -1.20 3.53
CA THR A 103 28.55 -2.11 3.09
C THR A 103 27.20 -1.50 3.45
N ASP A 104 26.38 -1.30 2.43
CA ASP A 104 25.03 -0.77 2.54
C ASP A 104 24.02 -1.91 2.36
N LEU A 105 23.03 -1.97 3.24
CA LEU A 105 21.80 -2.72 3.02
C LEU A 105 20.92 -1.95 2.04
N MET A 106 20.43 -2.63 1.02
CA MET A 106 19.73 -2.04 -0.12
C MET A 106 18.37 -2.72 -0.31
N VAL A 107 17.36 -1.93 -0.65
CA VAL A 107 16.03 -2.41 -1.03
C VAL A 107 15.58 -1.67 -2.27
N SER A 108 14.97 -2.38 -3.22
CA SER A 108 14.26 -1.79 -4.35
C SER A 108 12.89 -2.42 -4.53
N ILE A 109 11.95 -1.64 -5.05
CA ILE A 109 10.64 -2.07 -5.54
C ILE A 109 10.58 -1.73 -7.02
N ASP A 110 10.28 -2.71 -7.87
CA ASP A 110 10.23 -2.58 -9.34
C ASP A 110 11.48 -1.94 -9.96
N GLY A 111 12.64 -2.21 -9.35
CA GLY A 111 13.94 -1.67 -9.77
C GLY A 111 14.25 -0.26 -9.25
N GLU A 112 13.30 0.42 -8.61
CA GLU A 112 13.54 1.71 -7.94
C GLU A 112 13.98 1.52 -6.49
N GLN A 113 15.07 2.16 -6.09
CA GLN A 113 15.61 2.02 -4.75
C GLN A 113 14.75 2.75 -3.70
N VAL A 114 14.33 2.04 -2.65
CA VAL A 114 13.45 2.54 -1.58
C VAL A 114 14.16 2.50 -0.24
N GLY A 115 14.34 3.67 0.37
CA GLY A 115 14.98 3.82 1.68
C GLY A 115 16.46 3.38 1.71
N ALA A 116 17.34 4.19 2.28
CA ALA A 116 18.66 3.69 2.67
C ALA A 116 18.52 2.94 4.00
N ALA A 117 18.28 1.63 3.96
CA ALA A 117 17.97 0.82 5.15
C ALA A 117 19.15 0.74 6.17
N SER A 118 20.37 1.04 5.73
CA SER A 118 21.48 1.38 6.61
C SER A 118 22.14 2.65 6.08
N ARG A 119 22.16 3.74 6.86
CA ARG A 119 23.25 4.72 6.70
C ARG A 119 24.54 3.94 6.93
N GLY A 120 25.33 3.79 5.86
CA GLY A 120 26.39 2.81 5.72
C GLY A 120 27.22 2.58 6.97
N LEU A 121 27.48 1.31 7.28
CA LEU A 121 28.49 0.98 8.26
C LEU A 121 29.84 1.34 7.63
N THR A 122 30.39 2.48 8.04
CA THR A 122 31.78 2.81 7.78
C THR A 122 32.63 2.02 8.78
N GLY A 123 33.52 1.16 8.27
CA GLY A 123 34.57 0.57 9.09
C GLY A 123 35.59 1.65 9.46
N ASP A 124 35.33 2.42 10.51
CA ASP A 124 36.26 3.45 10.99
C ASP A 124 37.12 2.91 12.14
N GLY A 125 38.19 2.16 11.82
CA GLY A 125 39.25 1.90 12.79
C GLY A 125 40.26 0.81 12.37
N PRO A 126 41.54 0.93 12.76
CA PRO A 126 42.53 -0.12 12.55
C PRO A 126 42.25 -1.32 13.49
N GLY A 127 41.91 -2.48 12.93
CA GLY A 127 42.14 -3.78 13.57
C GLY A 127 40.95 -4.54 14.16
N GLY A 128 39.73 -4.41 13.64
CA GLY A 128 38.60 -5.22 14.12
C GLY A 128 37.54 -5.54 13.07
N ALA A 129 37.02 -6.78 13.09
CA ALA A 129 35.85 -7.15 12.30
C ALA A 129 34.63 -6.37 12.80
N THR A 130 33.89 -5.73 11.88
CA THR A 130 32.65 -5.03 12.23
C THR A 130 31.47 -5.97 12.11
N LYS A 131 30.72 -6.18 13.20
CA LYS A 131 29.46 -6.96 13.25
C LYS A 131 28.33 -6.08 13.77
N THR A 132 27.18 -6.08 13.11
CA THR A 132 26.00 -5.34 13.62
C THR A 132 25.21 -6.08 14.68
N GLY A 133 25.34 -7.40 14.74
CA GLY A 133 24.30 -8.27 15.29
C GLY A 133 23.02 -8.23 14.43
N TRP A 134 22.01 -9.01 14.81
CA TRP A 134 20.70 -8.93 14.17
C TRP A 134 20.00 -7.62 14.54
N ARG A 135 19.47 -6.94 13.55
CA ARG A 135 18.65 -5.72 13.67
C ARG A 135 17.40 -5.90 12.85
N THR A 136 16.31 -5.24 13.26
CA THR A 136 15.08 -5.17 12.45
C THR A 136 15.02 -3.82 11.77
N VAL A 137 14.55 -3.80 10.52
CA VAL A 137 14.20 -2.58 9.80
C VAL A 137 12.76 -2.70 9.32
N GLU A 138 12.08 -1.56 9.27
CA GLU A 138 10.76 -1.38 8.66
C GLU A 138 10.89 -0.24 7.65
N ILE A 139 10.38 -0.46 6.44
CA ILE A 139 10.48 0.44 5.30
C ILE A 139 9.08 0.65 4.76
N ASP A 140 8.64 1.90 4.78
CA ASP A 140 7.46 2.34 4.07
C ASP A 140 7.76 2.36 2.56
N LEU A 141 7.04 1.54 1.80
CA LEU A 141 7.15 1.48 0.34
C LEU A 141 6.17 2.47 -0.32
N GLY A 142 5.28 3.09 0.45
CA GLY A 142 4.23 3.98 -0.01
C GLY A 142 3.12 3.26 -0.78
N ALA A 143 2.33 4.06 -1.48
CA ALA A 143 1.24 3.57 -2.31
C ALA A 143 1.75 2.91 -3.59
N LEU A 144 1.44 1.63 -3.75
CA LEU A 144 1.69 0.86 -4.96
C LEU A 144 0.38 0.68 -5.73
N ALA A 145 0.46 0.70 -7.07
CA ALA A 145 -0.68 0.48 -7.95
C ALA A 145 -1.18 -0.99 -7.86
N PRO A 146 -2.39 -1.31 -8.35
CA PRO A 146 -2.75 -2.69 -8.63
C PRO A 146 -1.77 -3.31 -9.65
N GLY A 147 -1.54 -4.61 -9.56
CA GLY A 147 -0.74 -5.35 -10.53
C GLY A 147 0.46 -6.07 -9.92
N ARG A 148 1.39 -6.47 -10.81
CA ARG A 148 2.56 -7.27 -10.45
C ARG A 148 3.71 -6.36 -10.04
N HIS A 149 4.29 -6.66 -8.88
CA HIS A 149 5.46 -5.97 -8.34
C HIS A 149 6.59 -6.96 -8.05
N GLU A 150 7.82 -6.48 -7.99
CA GLU A 150 8.99 -7.24 -7.56
C GLU A 150 9.79 -6.46 -6.50
N ILE A 151 10.00 -7.08 -5.34
CA ILE A 151 10.87 -6.53 -4.30
C ILE A 151 12.22 -7.21 -4.37
N THR A 152 13.31 -6.43 -4.26
CA THR A 152 14.68 -6.93 -4.12
C THR A 152 15.29 -6.43 -2.82
N ILE A 153 15.80 -7.34 -1.99
CA ILE A 153 16.50 -7.02 -0.74
C ILE A 153 17.92 -7.55 -0.85
N GLY A 154 18.92 -6.71 -0.59
CA GLY A 154 20.31 -7.14 -0.68
C GLY A 154 21.28 -6.11 -0.18
N GLY A 155 22.44 -6.03 -0.82
CA GLY A 155 23.48 -5.14 -0.37
C GLY A 155 24.45 -4.72 -1.45
N PHE A 156 25.16 -3.64 -1.16
CA PHE A 156 26.19 -3.05 -1.99
C PHE A 156 27.45 -2.88 -1.16
N ALA A 157 28.61 -3.23 -1.73
CA ALA A 157 29.92 -3.00 -1.14
C ALA A 157 30.83 -2.27 -2.14
N ASN A 158 31.64 -1.34 -1.64
CA ASN A 158 32.57 -0.55 -2.46
C ASN A 158 34.05 -0.93 -2.24
N SER A 159 34.32 -2.23 -2.01
CA SER A 159 35.62 -2.68 -1.53
C SER A 159 36.78 -2.23 -2.42
N ARG A 160 37.78 -1.59 -1.80
CA ARG A 160 38.91 -0.98 -2.54
C ARG A 160 40.19 -1.82 -2.51
N SER A 161 40.17 -2.99 -1.89
CA SER A 161 41.36 -3.77 -1.57
C SER A 161 41.23 -5.21 -2.06
N ASP A 162 42.34 -5.95 -1.96
CA ASP A 162 42.56 -7.29 -2.51
C ASP A 162 41.49 -8.32 -2.06
N ARG A 163 41.39 -9.44 -2.79
CA ARG A 163 40.33 -10.50 -2.75
C ARG A 163 39.86 -11.02 -1.37
N ASP A 164 40.51 -10.59 -0.29
CA ASP A 164 40.28 -11.01 1.08
C ASP A 164 39.31 -10.08 1.85
N ASP A 165 39.01 -8.88 1.33
CA ASP A 165 37.99 -8.02 1.91
C ASP A 165 36.59 -8.50 1.55
N ARG A 166 35.84 -8.92 2.57
CA ARG A 166 34.55 -9.57 2.38
C ARG A 166 33.53 -9.01 3.33
N SER A 167 32.37 -8.72 2.77
CA SER A 167 31.19 -8.38 3.53
C SER A 167 30.16 -9.47 3.38
N VAL A 168 29.43 -9.73 4.46
CA VAL A 168 28.34 -10.70 4.50
C VAL A 168 27.11 -9.98 5.00
N VAL A 169 26.06 -9.98 4.20
CA VAL A 169 24.73 -9.54 4.61
C VAL A 169 23.87 -10.79 4.81
N ARG A 170 23.22 -10.88 5.96
CA ARG A 170 22.22 -11.91 6.27
C ARG A 170 20.86 -11.25 6.43
N ILE A 171 19.83 -11.84 5.83
CA ILE A 171 18.44 -11.36 5.85
C ILE A 171 17.53 -12.51 6.28
N ASP A 172 16.62 -12.24 7.21
CA ASP A 172 15.67 -13.22 7.74
C ASP A 172 14.40 -12.50 8.24
N ASP A 173 13.36 -13.26 8.60
CA ASP A 173 12.07 -12.75 9.10
C ASP A 173 11.48 -11.65 8.19
N VAL A 174 11.44 -11.89 6.88
CA VAL A 174 10.93 -10.92 5.90
C VAL A 174 9.40 -10.96 5.91
N ASP A 175 8.78 -9.83 6.19
CA ASP A 175 7.33 -9.64 6.14
C ASP A 175 7.01 -8.42 5.27
N LEU A 176 6.21 -8.64 4.24
CA LEU A 176 5.62 -7.61 3.40
C LEU A 176 4.13 -7.59 3.69
N SER A 177 3.63 -6.46 4.18
CA SER A 177 2.21 -6.25 4.42
C SER A 177 1.72 -5.08 3.57
N TRP A 178 0.45 -5.12 3.20
CA TRP A 178 -0.16 -4.02 2.47
C TRP A 178 -1.64 -3.89 2.84
N ARG A 179 -2.14 -2.67 2.69
CA ARG A 179 -3.55 -2.36 2.90
C ARG A 179 -4.00 -1.35 1.87
N ALA A 180 -5.22 -1.50 1.36
CA ALA A 180 -5.87 -0.41 0.66
C ALA A 180 -5.82 0.85 1.54
N PRO A 181 -5.53 2.04 0.96
CA PRO A 181 -5.63 3.29 1.70
C PRO A 181 -7.06 3.38 2.26
N ALA A 182 -7.18 3.49 3.58
CA ALA A 182 -8.47 3.74 4.20
C ALA A 182 -8.92 5.16 3.84
N ALA A 183 -10.17 5.33 3.42
CA ALA A 183 -10.75 6.66 3.36
C ALA A 183 -10.68 7.30 4.77
N ASP A 184 -10.05 8.47 4.87
CA ASP A 184 -9.99 9.26 6.11
C ASP A 184 -11.34 9.97 6.30
N LEU A 185 -12.35 9.22 6.74
CA LEU A 185 -13.70 9.74 6.92
C LEU A 185 -13.80 10.59 8.19
N ASP A 186 -14.46 11.74 8.08
CA ASP A 186 -14.84 12.48 9.28
C ASP A 186 -15.90 11.70 10.10
N PRO A 187 -16.17 12.08 11.37
CA PRO A 187 -17.13 11.34 12.20
C PRO A 187 -18.56 11.27 11.66
N PHE A 188 -18.99 12.25 10.84
CA PHE A 188 -20.31 12.25 10.21
C PHE A 188 -20.32 11.27 9.03
N GLU A 189 -19.30 11.30 8.19
CA GLU A 189 -19.15 10.40 7.04
C GLU A 189 -18.99 8.95 7.48
N ALA A 190 -18.19 8.69 8.51
CA ALA A 190 -18.03 7.36 9.11
C ALA A 190 -19.36 6.81 9.64
N GLU A 191 -20.20 7.64 10.26
CA GLU A 191 -21.51 7.23 10.74
C GLU A 191 -22.50 6.98 9.58
N VAL A 192 -22.44 7.77 8.50
CA VAL A 192 -23.21 7.51 7.27
C VAL A 192 -22.82 6.16 6.67
N LEU A 193 -21.52 5.83 6.58
CA LEU A 193 -21.05 4.53 6.10
C LEU A 193 -21.61 3.40 6.96
N ARG A 194 -21.48 3.52 8.28
CA ARG A 194 -21.95 2.51 9.24
C ARG A 194 -23.45 2.26 9.11
N LEU A 195 -24.26 3.32 9.03
CA LEU A 195 -25.71 3.23 8.88
C LEU A 195 -26.12 2.67 7.52
N THR A 196 -25.43 3.06 6.44
CA THR A 196 -25.61 2.52 5.10
C THR A 196 -25.34 1.02 5.06
N ASN A 197 -24.20 0.58 5.62
CA ASN A 197 -23.84 -0.83 5.67
C ASN A 197 -24.77 -1.64 6.57
N ALA A 198 -25.24 -1.09 7.70
CA ALA A 198 -26.26 -1.73 8.53
C ALA A 198 -27.61 -1.87 7.79
N TYR A 199 -27.96 -0.92 6.91
CA TYR A 199 -29.15 -1.06 6.06
C TYR A 199 -28.95 -2.12 4.97
N ARG A 200 -27.78 -2.15 4.33
CA ARG A 200 -27.41 -3.17 3.33
C ARG A 200 -27.45 -4.58 3.91
N GLU A 201 -26.83 -4.79 5.07
CA GLU A 201 -26.82 -6.07 5.77
C GLU A 201 -28.23 -6.57 6.08
N ARG A 202 -29.10 -5.70 6.61
CA ARG A 202 -30.53 -6.01 6.86
C ARG A 202 -31.30 -6.41 5.60
N ASN A 203 -30.81 -6.04 4.42
CA ASN A 203 -31.39 -6.37 3.12
C ASN A 203 -30.54 -7.42 2.36
N SER A 204 -29.67 -8.16 3.06
CA SER A 204 -28.82 -9.21 2.47
C SER A 204 -27.94 -8.70 1.32
N ARG A 205 -27.36 -7.51 1.51
CA ARG A 205 -26.35 -6.93 0.62
C ARG A 205 -25.01 -6.86 1.34
N ASP A 206 -23.94 -7.12 0.59
CA ASP A 206 -22.58 -7.02 1.09
C ASP A 206 -22.27 -5.57 1.49
N PRO A 207 -21.50 -5.34 2.57
CA PRO A 207 -21.12 -4.00 2.99
C PRO A 207 -20.26 -3.32 1.92
N LEU A 208 -20.45 -2.02 1.76
CA LEU A 208 -19.61 -1.17 0.90
C LEU A 208 -18.34 -0.81 1.65
N ARG A 209 -17.23 -0.71 0.92
CA ARG A 209 -15.97 -0.19 1.41
C ARG A 209 -15.85 1.29 1.09
N ALA A 210 -15.39 2.08 2.07
CA ALA A 210 -15.09 3.47 1.79
C ALA A 210 -13.84 3.59 0.91
N ASP A 211 -13.97 4.28 -0.22
CA ASP A 211 -12.88 4.51 -1.17
C ASP A 211 -12.41 5.98 -1.09
N PRO A 212 -11.11 6.25 -0.94
CA PRO A 212 -10.60 7.60 -0.74
C PRO A 212 -10.82 8.53 -1.94
N GLU A 213 -10.78 8.01 -3.17
CA GLU A 213 -10.96 8.80 -4.40
C GLU A 213 -12.43 9.19 -4.58
N LEU A 214 -13.35 8.23 -4.36
CA LEU A 214 -14.79 8.52 -4.31
C LEU A 214 -15.14 9.46 -3.16
N THR A 215 -14.47 9.35 -2.01
CA THR A 215 -14.70 10.20 -0.84
C THR A 215 -14.31 11.64 -1.16
N ALA A 216 -13.09 11.86 -1.67
CA ALA A 216 -12.64 13.18 -2.11
C ALA A 216 -13.56 13.79 -3.18
N SER A 217 -14.06 12.96 -4.10
CA SER A 217 -15.03 13.33 -5.13
C SER A 217 -16.39 13.77 -4.55
N ALA A 218 -16.93 13.01 -3.59
CA ALA A 218 -18.19 13.29 -2.92
C ALA A 218 -18.12 14.55 -2.04
N GLU A 219 -17.02 14.75 -1.33
CA GLU A 219 -16.76 15.95 -0.54
C GLU A 219 -16.66 17.19 -1.43
N ASP A 220 -15.92 17.10 -2.54
CA ASP A 220 -15.82 18.19 -3.53
C ASP A 220 -17.20 18.57 -4.03
N TRP A 221 -18.05 17.60 -4.35
CA TRP A 221 -19.41 17.88 -4.80
C TRP A 221 -20.29 18.51 -3.71
N SER A 222 -20.21 18.03 -2.47
CA SER A 222 -20.92 18.64 -1.33
C SER A 222 -20.48 20.09 -1.08
N ARG A 223 -19.18 20.36 -1.18
CA ARG A 223 -18.61 21.72 -1.09
C ARG A 223 -19.06 22.61 -2.24
N GLN A 224 -19.11 22.09 -3.47
CA GLN A 224 -19.59 22.83 -4.64
C GLN A 224 -21.06 23.21 -4.49
N MET A 225 -21.93 22.27 -4.08
CA MET A 225 -23.35 22.55 -3.83
C MET A 225 -23.52 23.66 -2.79
N GLY A 226 -22.84 23.54 -1.64
CA GLY A 226 -23.01 24.51 -0.55
C GLY A 226 -22.33 25.86 -0.76
N ARG A 227 -21.24 25.95 -1.54
CA ARG A 227 -20.60 27.23 -1.88
C ARG A 227 -21.20 27.89 -3.12
N GLY A 228 -21.71 27.08 -4.04
CA GLY A 228 -22.27 27.50 -5.30
C GLY A 228 -23.77 27.79 -5.25
N ASP A 229 -24.42 27.57 -4.09
CA ASP A 229 -25.84 27.84 -3.86
C ASP A 229 -26.73 27.11 -4.88
N PHE A 230 -26.51 25.80 -5.01
CA PHE A 230 -27.29 24.96 -5.91
C PHE A 230 -27.49 23.55 -5.36
N PHE A 231 -28.55 22.87 -5.82
CA PHE A 231 -28.81 21.48 -5.49
C PHE A 231 -29.12 20.66 -6.75
N ARG A 232 -28.13 19.90 -7.23
CA ARG A 232 -28.27 19.01 -8.39
C ARG A 232 -27.23 17.89 -8.37
N HIS A 233 -27.54 16.81 -9.07
CA HIS A 233 -26.61 15.72 -9.33
C HIS A 233 -25.37 16.19 -10.11
N SER A 234 -24.24 15.53 -9.88
CA SER A 234 -23.02 15.72 -10.68
C SER A 234 -23.11 15.05 -12.05
N ASP A 235 -22.16 15.37 -12.94
CA ASP A 235 -21.76 14.42 -13.99
C ASP A 235 -20.86 13.38 -13.32
N THR A 236 -21.47 12.39 -12.66
CA THR A 236 -20.76 11.50 -11.72
C THR A 236 -19.58 10.79 -12.36
N ALA A 237 -19.68 10.38 -13.63
CA ALA A 237 -18.59 9.75 -14.35
C ALA A 237 -17.36 10.66 -14.45
N LYS A 238 -17.54 11.92 -14.89
CA LYS A 238 -16.42 12.88 -14.94
C LYS A 238 -15.94 13.30 -13.56
N GLN A 239 -16.87 13.36 -12.61
CA GLN A 239 -16.57 13.78 -11.25
C GLN A 239 -15.69 12.73 -10.56
N ILE A 240 -15.92 11.43 -10.72
CA ILE A 240 -15.04 10.38 -10.14
C ILE A 240 -13.73 10.23 -10.92
N GLU A 241 -13.75 10.32 -12.25
CA GLU A 241 -12.55 10.29 -13.10
C GLU A 241 -11.56 11.42 -12.73
N LYS A 242 -12.07 12.63 -12.42
CA LYS A 242 -11.27 13.76 -11.94
C LYS A 242 -10.44 13.42 -10.69
N PHE A 243 -10.90 12.49 -9.85
CA PHE A 243 -10.23 12.08 -8.61
C PHE A 243 -9.48 10.76 -8.74
N GLY A 244 -9.41 10.18 -9.94
CA GLY A 244 -8.61 8.97 -10.23
C GLY A 244 -9.37 7.64 -10.15
N TYR A 245 -10.67 7.66 -9.86
CA TYR A 245 -11.44 6.43 -9.70
C TYR A 245 -11.93 5.91 -11.05
N ASP A 246 -11.32 4.82 -11.51
CA ASP A 246 -11.67 4.11 -12.75
C ASP A 246 -12.87 3.18 -12.53
N ALA A 247 -14.07 3.66 -12.89
CA ALA A 247 -15.32 2.94 -12.66
C ALA A 247 -15.87 2.24 -13.92
N VAL A 248 -16.29 0.98 -13.77
CA VAL A 248 -17.16 0.29 -14.73
C VAL A 248 -18.66 0.41 -14.38
N GLY A 249 -18.96 0.91 -13.19
CA GLY A 249 -20.32 1.23 -12.75
C GLY A 249 -20.33 2.25 -11.62
N TRP A 250 -21.33 3.13 -11.59
CA TRP A 250 -21.45 4.17 -10.58
C TRP A 250 -22.90 4.56 -10.26
N GLY A 251 -23.09 5.25 -9.13
CA GLY A 251 -24.36 5.87 -8.73
C GLY A 251 -24.15 7.02 -7.77
N GLU A 252 -25.13 7.93 -7.66
CA GLU A 252 -25.05 9.07 -6.77
C GLU A 252 -26.35 9.25 -5.97
N ASN A 253 -26.22 9.49 -4.67
CA ASN A 253 -27.27 10.07 -3.85
C ASN A 253 -26.81 11.45 -3.36
N ILE A 254 -27.68 12.46 -3.42
CA ILE A 254 -27.44 13.76 -2.80
C ILE A 254 -28.57 14.11 -1.85
N ALA A 255 -28.28 14.92 -0.85
CA ALA A 255 -29.29 15.44 0.07
C ALA A 255 -28.85 16.80 0.63
N ALA A 256 -29.83 17.65 0.93
CA ALA A 256 -29.60 18.94 1.57
C ALA A 256 -30.60 19.16 2.72
N GLY A 257 -30.17 19.88 3.75
CA GLY A 257 -31.01 20.26 4.91
C GLY A 257 -31.13 19.20 6.01
N TYR A 258 -30.51 18.03 5.85
CA TYR A 258 -30.48 16.99 6.90
C TYR A 258 -29.33 17.25 7.87
N PRO A 259 -29.57 17.54 9.15
CA PRO A 259 -28.50 17.99 10.06
C PRO A 259 -27.65 16.86 10.64
N THR A 260 -28.03 15.59 10.45
CA THR A 260 -27.35 14.44 11.06
C THR A 260 -27.18 13.28 10.08
N PRO A 261 -26.14 12.43 10.26
CA PRO A 261 -25.94 11.19 9.51
C PRO A 261 -27.18 10.29 9.48
N LYS A 262 -27.85 10.13 10.63
CA LYS A 262 -29.07 9.32 10.70
C LYS A 262 -30.22 9.90 9.87
N ALA A 263 -30.46 11.20 9.99
CA ALA A 263 -31.56 11.84 9.27
C ALA A 263 -31.36 11.74 7.75
N VAL A 264 -30.12 11.92 7.26
CA VAL A 264 -29.85 11.84 5.82
C VAL A 264 -29.96 10.40 5.29
N VAL A 265 -29.46 9.41 6.03
CA VAL A 265 -29.58 8.00 5.63
C VAL A 265 -31.04 7.55 5.64
N ASP A 266 -31.83 7.92 6.65
CA ASP A 266 -33.27 7.64 6.67
C ASP A 266 -33.97 8.31 5.46
N GLY A 267 -33.60 9.54 5.11
CA GLY A 267 -34.12 10.25 3.92
C GLY A 267 -33.79 9.55 2.59
N TRP A 268 -32.56 9.03 2.44
CA TRP A 268 -32.21 8.20 1.28
C TRP A 268 -32.92 6.85 1.28
N ILE A 269 -33.10 6.23 2.44
CA ILE A 269 -33.90 5.01 2.55
C ILE A 269 -35.33 5.30 2.12
N ASP A 270 -35.98 6.37 2.56
CA ASP A 270 -37.40 6.61 2.25
C ASP A 270 -37.66 7.02 0.80
N SER A 271 -36.65 7.49 0.07
CA SER A 271 -36.73 7.78 -1.36
C SER A 271 -36.52 6.53 -2.22
N PRO A 272 -37.50 6.10 -3.05
CA PRO A 272 -37.32 4.95 -3.94
C PRO A 272 -36.16 5.09 -4.92
N GLY A 273 -35.80 6.33 -5.31
CA GLY A 273 -34.66 6.60 -6.17
C GLY A 273 -33.34 6.28 -5.49
N HIS A 274 -33.13 6.88 -4.31
CA HIS A 274 -31.89 6.72 -3.54
C HIS A 274 -31.76 5.31 -2.94
N ARG A 275 -32.87 4.71 -2.49
CA ARG A 275 -32.93 3.33 -1.99
C ARG A 275 -32.41 2.32 -3.02
N ARG A 276 -32.66 2.54 -4.32
CA ARG A 276 -32.13 1.64 -5.36
C ARG A 276 -30.61 1.62 -5.39
N ASN A 277 -29.96 2.77 -5.21
CA ASN A 277 -28.50 2.84 -5.14
C ASN A 277 -27.99 2.13 -3.88
N LEU A 278 -28.60 2.40 -2.71
CA LEU A 278 -28.24 1.75 -1.45
C LEU A 278 -28.31 0.22 -1.51
N LEU A 279 -29.25 -0.35 -2.27
CA LEU A 279 -29.49 -1.80 -2.37
C LEU A 279 -28.98 -2.44 -3.66
N ARG A 280 -28.24 -1.69 -4.49
CA ARG A 280 -27.63 -2.23 -5.70
C ARG A 280 -26.53 -3.23 -5.30
N ALA A 281 -26.55 -4.41 -5.93
CA ALA A 281 -25.77 -5.55 -5.47
C ALA A 281 -24.34 -5.59 -6.00
N ASP A 282 -24.10 -4.91 -7.12
CA ASP A 282 -22.81 -4.80 -7.81
C ASP A 282 -21.93 -3.68 -7.26
N PHE A 283 -22.48 -2.72 -6.50
CA PHE A 283 -21.66 -1.71 -5.82
C PHE A 283 -20.84 -2.32 -4.70
N GLU A 284 -19.55 -2.01 -4.71
CA GLU A 284 -18.52 -2.51 -3.81
C GLU A 284 -17.89 -1.35 -3.01
N ASP A 285 -17.69 -0.21 -3.67
CA ASP A 285 -17.10 0.98 -3.05
C ASP A 285 -18.12 2.11 -2.84
N ILE A 286 -17.82 2.98 -1.88
CA ILE A 286 -18.58 4.20 -1.60
C ILE A 286 -17.66 5.36 -1.21
N GLY A 287 -17.93 6.53 -1.77
CA GLY A 287 -17.46 7.81 -1.27
C GLY A 287 -18.57 8.56 -0.56
N ILE A 288 -18.26 9.20 0.56
CA ILE A 288 -19.23 10.00 1.32
C ILE A 288 -18.62 11.38 1.51
N GLY A 289 -19.40 12.41 1.19
CA GLY A 289 -19.01 13.79 1.40
C GLY A 289 -20.03 14.51 2.25
N TYR A 290 -19.54 15.30 3.21
CA TYR A 290 -20.35 16.21 4.00
C TYR A 290 -19.79 17.64 3.95
N HIS A 291 -20.64 18.62 3.67
CA HIS A 291 -20.29 20.03 3.78
C HIS A 291 -21.35 20.80 4.57
N ARG A 292 -20.89 21.51 5.61
CA ARG A 292 -21.74 22.42 6.39
C ARG A 292 -21.48 23.87 6.01
N GLN A 293 -22.47 24.51 5.42
CA GLN A 293 -22.47 25.95 5.13
C GLN A 293 -23.20 26.68 6.26
N ALA A 294 -22.47 27.26 7.21
CA ALA A 294 -23.04 27.86 8.43
C ALA A 294 -23.88 29.13 8.16
N ASN A 295 -23.53 29.89 7.12
CA ASN A 295 -24.17 31.13 6.70
C ASN A 295 -24.48 31.00 5.21
N ASP A 296 -25.62 30.42 4.87
CA ASP A 296 -26.12 30.46 3.50
C ASP A 296 -27.03 31.68 3.38
N GLY A 297 -26.51 32.72 2.71
CA GLY A 297 -27.27 33.92 2.35
C GLY A 297 -27.84 33.85 0.93
N GLY A 298 -27.74 32.68 0.30
CA GLY A 298 -28.21 32.39 -1.05
C GLY A 298 -29.69 32.02 -1.13
N ASP A 299 -30.12 31.66 -2.33
CA ASP A 299 -31.50 31.28 -2.66
C ASP A 299 -31.85 29.86 -2.16
N ALA A 300 -30.87 28.97 -1.96
CA ALA A 300 -31.05 27.66 -1.33
C ALA A 300 -30.90 27.75 0.21
N PRO A 301 -31.94 27.47 1.01
CA PRO A 301 -31.93 27.72 2.45
C PRO A 301 -31.19 26.64 3.28
N TYR A 302 -30.33 25.82 2.67
CA TYR A 302 -29.78 24.63 3.31
C TYR A 302 -28.40 24.90 3.91
N THR A 303 -28.17 24.42 5.14
CA THR A 303 -26.88 24.56 5.83
C THR A 303 -26.05 23.28 5.83
N HIS A 304 -26.62 22.17 5.37
CA HIS A 304 -26.01 20.84 5.36
C HIS A 304 -26.19 20.22 3.98
N TYR A 305 -25.08 19.82 3.35
CA TYR A 305 -25.04 19.21 2.04
C TYR A 305 -24.32 17.87 2.14
N TRP A 306 -24.89 16.84 1.50
CA TRP A 306 -24.42 15.48 1.56
C TRP A 306 -24.38 14.86 0.16
N THR A 307 -23.35 14.06 -0.09
CA THR A 307 -23.21 13.24 -1.29
C THR A 307 -22.79 11.82 -0.89
N GLN A 308 -23.43 10.80 -1.46
CA GLN A 308 -22.87 9.45 -1.59
C GLN A 308 -22.58 9.19 -3.06
N ILE A 309 -21.38 8.72 -3.36
CA ILE A 309 -21.03 8.18 -4.67
C ILE A 309 -20.74 6.70 -4.50
N PHE A 310 -21.36 5.85 -5.30
CA PHE A 310 -21.15 4.41 -5.28
C PHE A 310 -20.32 4.00 -6.49
N GLY A 311 -19.46 3.00 -6.35
CA GLY A 311 -18.55 2.55 -7.39
C GLY A 311 -18.48 1.04 -7.56
N VAL A 312 -18.16 0.63 -8.77
CA VAL A 312 -17.63 -0.68 -9.14
C VAL A 312 -16.30 -0.39 -9.85
N ALA A 313 -15.19 -0.75 -9.21
CA ALA A 313 -13.86 -0.54 -9.76
C ALA A 313 -13.64 -1.43 -10.99
N ASP A 314 -12.87 -0.95 -11.96
CA ASP A 314 -12.38 -1.80 -13.05
C ASP A 314 -11.23 -2.68 -12.52
N GLU A 315 -11.53 -3.88 -12.03
CA GLU A 315 -10.51 -4.90 -11.75
C GLU A 315 -9.99 -5.46 -13.09
N ILE A 316 -9.04 -4.75 -13.75
CA ILE A 316 -7.93 -5.24 -14.61
C ILE A 316 -7.62 -4.28 -15.77
N ALA A 317 -6.38 -3.77 -15.76
CA ALA A 317 -5.43 -3.93 -16.87
C ALA A 317 -4.01 -4.15 -16.33
#